data_AF-A0A2N2SFF8-F1
#
_entry.id   AF-A0A2N2SFF8-F1
#
_cell.length_a   1.000
_cell.length_b   1.000
_cell.length_c   1.000
_cell.angle_alpha   90.00
_cell.angle_beta   90.00
_cell.angle_gamma   90.00
#
_symmetry.space_group_name_H-M   'P 1'
#
loop_
_entity.id
_entity.type
_entity.pdbx_description
1 polymer ?
#
loop_
_entity_poly.entity_id
_entity_poly.type
_entity_poly.pdbx_seq_one_letter_code
_entity_poly.pdbx_strand_id
1 'polypeptide(L)'
;RTFMHWIGGMGVIVLMVAVLPLLGIGGRQVFKAETPGPMKESSLTPRIAETAKGLWSVYVLLTIACGFSLWWAGMNPWEAVIHAFSIMGLGGFSDRDASLGGFNSVPIECVTILFALLSGVNFATHYIALMRRSPRAYLQDAELPWFFGTLLVSTIVLTLYLMQFNAHEDAFTTLRYVSFHVVSLATSLGLATYDYTVWPMFAQIWILFLCSFAACSGSTGGGIKMMRAILLYKQVYRGIARSLHPNAVLPIRLGRQLVTEGVLLSVLTFSFMYMVCLVALTLLLSATGLDLITAFSAVVACVNNAGPGLGSVGPAGNYQGLSDFQTWVLSFGMILGRLEIFTLLVVLTPAFWRR
;
A
#
# COMPACT_ATOMS: atom_id res chain seq x y z
N ARG A 1 13.28 14.64 -7.77
CA ARG A 1 12.79 13.88 -6.59
C ARG A 1 11.78 12.82 -6.99
N THR A 2 10.68 13.16 -7.66
CA THR A 2 9.65 12.21 -8.13
C THR A 2 10.18 11.10 -9.05
N PHE A 3 11.22 11.36 -9.84
CA PHE A 3 11.90 10.31 -10.61
C PHE A 3 12.47 9.17 -9.75
N MET A 4 12.95 9.46 -8.53
CA MET A 4 13.40 8.42 -7.59
C MET A 4 12.23 7.55 -7.10
N HIS A 5 11.03 8.13 -6.97
CA HIS A 5 9.83 7.39 -6.59
C HIS A 5 9.42 6.46 -7.72
N TRP A 6 9.50 6.94 -8.96
CA TRP A 6 9.18 6.14 -10.13
C TRP A 6 10.11 4.93 -10.27
N ILE A 7 11.41 5.12 -10.10
CA ILE A 7 12.39 4.02 -10.07
C ILE A 7 12.16 3.10 -8.87
N GLY A 8 11.94 3.64 -7.67
CA GLY A 8 11.70 2.87 -6.45
C GLY A 8 10.40 2.06 -6.49
N GLY A 9 9.37 2.57 -7.17
CA GLY A 9 8.13 1.85 -7.46
C GLY A 9 8.40 0.63 -8.32
N MET A 10 9.11 0.80 -9.44
CA MET A 10 9.52 -0.34 -10.25
C MET A 10 10.38 -1.33 -9.47
N GLY A 11 11.34 -0.86 -8.68
CA GLY A 11 12.22 -1.71 -7.88
C GLY A 11 11.44 -2.67 -6.98
N VAL A 12 10.37 -2.18 -6.34
CA VAL A 12 9.48 -3.03 -5.54
C VAL A 12 8.71 -4.04 -6.38
N ILE A 13 8.19 -3.65 -7.55
CA ILE A 13 7.47 -4.57 -8.44
C ILE A 13 8.41 -5.72 -8.89
N VAL A 14 9.63 -5.40 -9.32
CA VAL A 14 10.61 -6.40 -9.77
C VAL A 14 11.05 -7.29 -8.62
N LEU A 15 11.37 -6.71 -7.46
CA LEU A 15 11.77 -7.46 -6.27
C LEU A 15 10.66 -8.42 -5.85
N MET A 16 9.41 -7.97 -5.84
CA MET A 16 8.25 -8.80 -5.53
C MET A 16 8.16 -10.00 -6.45
N VAL A 17 8.35 -9.83 -7.77
CA VAL A 17 8.27 -10.93 -8.75
C VAL A 17 9.44 -11.89 -8.63
N ALA A 18 10.64 -11.39 -8.31
CA ALA A 18 11.82 -12.21 -8.10
C ALA A 18 11.74 -13.01 -6.78
N VAL A 19 11.15 -12.43 -5.74
CA VAL A 19 11.12 -12.98 -4.37
C VAL A 19 9.86 -13.83 -4.10
N LEU A 20 8.71 -13.54 -4.73
CA LEU A 20 7.47 -14.32 -4.58
C LEU A 20 7.66 -15.85 -4.72
N PRO A 21 8.43 -16.34 -5.71
CA PRO A 21 8.65 -17.77 -5.91
C PRO A 21 9.52 -18.41 -4.82
N LEU A 22 10.39 -17.61 -4.18
CA LEU A 22 11.30 -18.05 -3.11
C LEU A 22 10.58 -18.09 -1.76
N LEU A 23 9.64 -17.17 -1.52
CA LEU A 23 8.85 -17.12 -0.29
C LEU A 23 7.79 -18.22 -0.18
N GLY A 24 7.55 -19.00 -1.23
CA GLY A 24 6.58 -20.11 -1.20
C GLY A 24 5.12 -19.70 -1.04
N ILE A 25 4.83 -18.39 -1.02
CA ILE A 25 3.51 -17.79 -0.73
C ILE A 25 2.75 -17.45 -2.04
N GLY A 26 3.33 -17.69 -3.21
CA GLY A 26 2.76 -17.28 -4.51
C GLY A 26 2.67 -18.38 -5.57
N GLY A 27 1.89 -19.43 -5.33
CA GLY A 27 1.38 -20.26 -6.44
C GLY A 27 2.42 -21.11 -7.20
N ARG A 28 3.60 -21.40 -6.63
CA ARG A 28 4.55 -22.36 -7.24
C ARG A 28 3.95 -23.78 -7.42
N GLN A 29 2.84 -24.07 -6.73
CA GLN A 29 2.03 -25.27 -6.98
C GLN A 29 1.15 -25.18 -8.24
N VAL A 30 0.80 -23.97 -8.71
CA VAL A 30 -0.01 -23.76 -9.93
C VAL A 30 0.77 -24.15 -11.18
N PHE A 31 2.05 -23.79 -11.26
CA PHE A 31 2.90 -24.18 -12.39
C PHE A 31 3.34 -25.65 -12.38
N LYS A 32 3.26 -26.33 -11.23
CA LYS A 32 3.51 -27.78 -11.16
C LYS A 32 2.30 -28.62 -11.58
N ALA A 33 1.09 -28.08 -11.51
CA ALA A 33 -0.13 -28.81 -11.82
C ALA A 33 -0.47 -28.85 -13.32
N GLU A 34 0.06 -27.92 -14.13
CA GLU A 34 -0.30 -27.78 -15.55
C GLU A 34 0.69 -28.42 -16.54
N THR A 35 1.77 -29.06 -16.09
CA THR A 35 2.73 -29.73 -16.99
C THR A 35 3.18 -31.09 -16.45
N PRO A 36 2.79 -32.22 -17.08
CA PRO A 36 3.37 -33.52 -16.79
C PRO A 36 4.75 -33.61 -17.46
N GLY A 37 5.82 -33.58 -16.68
CA GLY A 37 7.16 -33.82 -17.19
C GLY A 37 8.28 -33.52 -16.18
N PRO A 38 9.41 -34.25 -16.23
CA PRO A 38 10.52 -34.07 -15.28
C PRO A 38 11.29 -32.78 -15.60
N MET A 39 11.00 -31.70 -14.86
CA MET A 39 11.75 -30.45 -15.01
C MET A 39 13.08 -30.52 -14.26
N LYS A 40 14.19 -30.61 -15.01
CA LYS A 40 15.53 -30.20 -14.58
C LYS A 40 15.48 -28.76 -14.05
N GLU A 41 16.18 -28.50 -12.95
CA GLU A 41 16.23 -27.24 -12.19
C GLU A 41 16.88 -26.04 -12.92
N SER A 42 17.01 -26.05 -14.26
CA SER A 42 17.97 -25.20 -14.97
C SER A 42 17.40 -24.02 -15.78
N SER A 43 16.23 -23.44 -15.46
CA SER A 43 15.74 -22.26 -16.19
C SER A 43 14.82 -21.32 -15.40
N LEU A 44 15.16 -21.00 -14.16
CA LEU A 44 14.48 -19.92 -13.42
C LEU A 44 14.80 -18.52 -13.99
N THR A 45 15.98 -18.32 -14.58
CA THR A 45 16.48 -17.01 -15.04
C THR A 45 15.77 -16.41 -16.27
N PRO A 46 15.41 -17.15 -17.34
CA PRO A 46 14.81 -16.53 -18.54
C PRO A 46 13.37 -16.04 -18.29
N ARG A 47 12.58 -16.80 -17.53
CA ARG A 47 11.15 -16.50 -17.26
C ARG A 47 10.96 -15.31 -16.30
N ILE A 48 11.87 -15.11 -15.35
CA ILE A 48 11.85 -13.95 -14.44
C ILE A 48 12.15 -12.66 -15.21
N ALA A 49 13.12 -12.69 -16.14
CA ALA A 49 13.43 -11.54 -16.98
C ALA A 49 12.27 -11.16 -17.91
N GLU A 50 11.60 -12.15 -18.52
CA GLU A 50 10.44 -11.94 -19.38
C GLU A 50 9.24 -11.35 -18.62
N THR A 51 8.95 -11.88 -17.42
CA THR A 51 7.87 -11.34 -16.56
C THR A 51 8.19 -9.94 -16.05
N ALA A 52 9.44 -9.67 -15.65
CA ALA A 52 9.87 -8.33 -15.27
C ALA A 52 9.73 -7.32 -16.42
N LYS A 53 10.07 -7.72 -17.67
CA LYS A 53 9.88 -6.89 -18.86
C LYS A 53 8.41 -6.61 -19.15
N GLY A 54 7.55 -7.60 -18.94
CA GLY A 54 6.09 -7.46 -19.07
C GLY A 54 5.50 -6.50 -18.04
N LEU A 55 5.97 -6.53 -16.79
CA LEU A 55 5.52 -5.61 -15.75
C LEU A 55 6.06 -4.20 -15.97
N TRP A 56 7.30 -4.08 -16.46
CA TRP A 56 7.90 -2.80 -16.84
C TRP A 56 7.06 -2.11 -17.92
N SER A 57 6.63 -2.84 -18.95
CA SER A 57 5.82 -2.26 -20.02
C SER A 57 4.48 -1.74 -19.51
N VAL A 58 3.81 -2.46 -18.60
CA VAL A 58 2.57 -2.01 -17.96
C VAL A 58 2.81 -0.76 -17.11
N TYR A 59 3.86 -0.75 -16.30
CA TYR A 59 4.20 0.38 -15.43
C TYR A 59 4.46 1.66 -16.24
N VAL A 60 5.26 1.56 -17.31
CA VAL A 60 5.52 2.69 -18.22
C VAL A 60 4.26 3.13 -18.95
N LEU A 61 3.45 2.19 -19.46
CA LEU A 61 2.22 2.51 -20.18
C LEU A 61 1.22 3.25 -19.29
N LEU A 62 1.02 2.79 -18.05
CA LEU A 62 0.16 3.46 -17.08
C LEU A 62 0.72 4.83 -16.67
N THR A 63 2.04 4.96 -16.53
CA THR A 63 2.68 6.26 -16.25
C THR A 63 2.45 7.26 -17.37
N ILE A 64 2.62 6.85 -18.62
CA ILE A 64 2.39 7.69 -19.79
C ILE A 64 0.90 8.09 -19.85
N ALA A 65 -0.01 7.14 -19.67
CA ALA A 65 -1.45 7.41 -19.64
C ALA A 65 -1.83 8.38 -18.50
N CYS A 66 -1.21 8.25 -17.33
CA CYS A 66 -1.39 9.16 -16.20
C CYS A 66 -0.95 10.58 -16.55
N GLY A 67 0.27 10.74 -17.09
CA GLY A 67 0.80 12.05 -17.49
C GLY A 67 -0.06 12.74 -18.55
N PHE A 68 -0.49 12.00 -19.57
CA PHE A 68 -1.39 12.55 -20.60
C PHE A 68 -2.76 12.95 -20.03
N SER A 69 -3.32 12.16 -19.12
CA SER A 69 -4.61 12.46 -18.50
C SER A 69 -4.54 13.69 -17.61
N LEU A 70 -3.44 13.86 -16.85
CA LEU A 70 -3.19 15.04 -16.02
C LEU A 70 -2.98 16.30 -16.86
N TRP A 71 -2.23 16.19 -17.96
CA TRP A 71 -2.05 17.29 -18.91
C TRP A 71 -3.39 17.71 -19.52
N TRP A 72 -4.22 16.75 -19.94
CA TRP A 72 -5.56 17.05 -20.47
C TRP A 72 -6.49 17.64 -19.39
N ALA A 73 -6.34 17.24 -18.12
CA ALA A 73 -7.05 17.84 -17.00
C ALA A 73 -6.61 19.28 -16.67
N GLY A 74 -5.61 19.83 -17.38
CA GLY A 74 -5.19 21.23 -17.30
C GLY A 74 -3.87 21.48 -16.56
N MET A 75 -3.12 20.44 -16.18
CA MET A 75 -1.76 20.63 -15.63
C MET A 75 -0.77 21.01 -16.72
N ASN A 76 0.25 21.80 -16.38
CA ASN A 76 1.35 22.02 -17.31
C ASN A 76 2.05 20.69 -17.63
N PRO A 77 2.61 20.50 -18.85
CA PRO A 77 3.24 19.23 -19.23
C PRO A 77 4.31 18.74 -18.25
N TRP A 78 5.10 19.66 -17.70
CA TRP A 78 6.14 19.33 -16.73
C TRP A 78 5.58 18.90 -15.37
N GLU A 79 4.58 19.63 -14.86
CA GLU A 79 3.86 19.28 -13.62
C GLU A 79 3.17 17.91 -13.77
N ALA A 80 2.55 17.66 -14.93
CA ALA A 80 1.88 16.40 -15.23
C ALA A 80 2.86 15.20 -15.20
N VAL A 81 4.07 15.34 -15.74
CA VAL A 81 5.10 14.29 -15.67
C VAL A 81 5.59 14.07 -14.24
N ILE A 82 5.83 15.15 -13.49
CA ILE A 82 6.24 15.09 -12.07
C ILE A 82 5.20 14.31 -11.25
N HIS A 83 3.93 14.66 -11.41
CA HIS A 83 2.83 14.01 -10.70
C HIS A 83 2.58 12.58 -11.18
N ALA A 84 2.70 12.28 -12.47
CA ALA A 84 2.60 10.92 -12.98
C ALA A 84 3.64 9.98 -12.37
N PHE A 85 4.89 10.43 -12.23
CA PHE A 85 5.94 9.68 -11.54
C PHE A 85 5.63 9.43 -10.06
N SER A 86 5.04 10.43 -9.40
CA SER A 86 4.65 10.34 -8.00
C SER A 86 3.47 9.39 -7.76
N ILE A 87 2.44 9.47 -8.60
CA ILE A 87 1.21 8.67 -8.51
C ILE A 87 1.49 7.21 -8.85
N MET A 88 2.24 6.94 -9.92
CA MET A 88 2.57 5.56 -10.28
C MET A 88 3.51 4.89 -9.28
N GLY A 89 4.44 5.67 -8.72
CA GLY A 89 5.34 5.20 -7.67
C GLY A 89 4.67 5.06 -6.30
N LEU A 90 3.45 5.57 -6.11
CA LEU A 90 2.76 5.71 -4.82
C LEU A 90 3.68 6.32 -3.75
N GLY A 91 4.15 7.55 -3.99
CA GLY A 91 5.09 8.19 -3.05
C GLY A 91 4.87 9.67 -2.73
N GLY A 92 3.82 10.31 -3.26
CA GLY A 92 3.28 11.51 -2.59
C GLY A 92 4.04 12.82 -2.74
N PHE A 93 5.07 12.86 -3.58
CA PHE A 93 5.80 14.10 -3.85
C PHE A 93 5.08 14.95 -4.90
N SER A 94 5.11 16.26 -4.69
CA SER A 94 4.62 17.29 -5.60
C SER A 94 5.69 18.36 -5.78
N ASP A 95 5.54 19.16 -6.83
CA ASP A 95 6.28 20.39 -7.07
C ASP A 95 5.77 21.58 -6.23
N ARG A 96 4.60 21.47 -5.60
CA ARG A 96 4.01 22.50 -4.74
C ARG A 96 3.97 22.06 -3.27
N ASP A 97 4.19 23.01 -2.36
CA ASP A 97 4.12 22.77 -0.91
C ASP A 97 2.72 22.31 -0.47
N ALA A 98 1.66 22.90 -1.07
CA ALA A 98 0.28 22.50 -0.84
C ALA A 98 -0.13 21.21 -1.57
N SER A 99 0.83 20.45 -2.10
CA SER A 99 0.58 19.22 -2.87
C SER A 99 -0.44 19.46 -4.00
N LEU A 100 -1.40 18.55 -4.18
CA LEU A 100 -2.49 18.71 -5.16
C LEU A 100 -3.51 19.80 -4.77
N GLY A 101 -3.56 20.20 -3.50
CA GLY A 101 -4.39 21.31 -3.04
C GLY A 101 -4.04 22.64 -3.72
N GLY A 102 -2.80 22.81 -4.18
CA GLY A 102 -2.39 23.99 -4.94
C GLY A 102 -3.07 24.15 -6.31
N PHE A 103 -3.66 23.10 -6.87
CA PHE A 103 -4.33 23.14 -8.19
C PHE A 103 -5.83 23.41 -8.09
N ASN A 104 -6.46 23.10 -6.96
CA ASN A 104 -7.90 23.30 -6.71
C ASN A 104 -8.84 22.82 -7.84
N SER A 105 -8.48 21.75 -8.55
CA SER A 105 -9.16 21.30 -9.77
C SER A 105 -9.75 19.90 -9.60
N VAL A 106 -11.08 19.79 -9.67
CA VAL A 106 -11.81 18.51 -9.58
C VAL A 106 -11.34 17.49 -10.64
N PRO A 107 -11.13 17.87 -11.93
CA PRO A 107 -10.60 16.94 -12.93
C PRO A 107 -9.27 16.30 -12.53
N ILE A 108 -8.34 17.07 -11.98
CA ILE A 108 -7.01 16.59 -11.57
C ILE A 108 -7.14 15.61 -10.40
N GLU A 109 -8.01 15.90 -9.44
CA GLU A 109 -8.29 15.00 -8.31
C GLU A 109 -8.87 13.67 -8.77
N CYS A 110 -9.84 13.70 -9.69
CA CYS A 110 -10.45 12.50 -10.26
C CYS A 110 -9.43 11.64 -11.02
N VAL A 111 -8.57 12.26 -11.83
CA VAL A 111 -7.48 11.56 -12.53
C VAL A 111 -6.52 10.94 -11.51
N THR A 112 -6.14 11.69 -10.48
CA THR A 112 -5.26 11.19 -9.42
C THR A 112 -5.86 10.00 -8.69
N ILE A 113 -7.13 10.08 -8.30
CA ILE A 113 -7.85 8.97 -7.64
C ILE A 113 -7.85 7.74 -8.54
N LEU A 114 -8.17 7.89 -9.82
CA LEU A 114 -8.20 6.78 -10.77
C LEU A 114 -6.85 6.08 -10.88
N PHE A 115 -5.77 6.84 -11.08
CA PHE A 115 -4.44 6.26 -11.22
C PHE A 115 -3.85 5.76 -9.91
N ALA A 116 -4.21 6.34 -8.76
CA ALA A 116 -3.87 5.82 -7.45
C ALA A 116 -4.53 4.44 -7.21
N LEU A 117 -5.80 4.29 -7.58
CA LEU A 117 -6.51 3.00 -7.52
C LEU A 117 -5.84 1.96 -8.42
N LEU A 118 -5.49 2.33 -9.65
CA LEU A 118 -4.76 1.44 -10.57
C LEU A 118 -3.39 1.05 -9.99
N SER A 119 -2.60 2.00 -9.49
CA SER A 119 -1.29 1.68 -8.88
C SER A 119 -1.39 0.87 -7.59
N GLY A 120 -2.50 1.01 -6.85
CA GLY A 120 -2.78 0.25 -5.63
C GLY A 120 -3.18 -1.20 -5.88
N VAL A 121 -3.53 -1.54 -7.13
CA VAL A 121 -3.86 -2.91 -7.57
C VAL A 121 -2.58 -3.66 -7.96
N ASN A 122 -2.66 -4.99 -7.93
CA ASN A 122 -1.54 -5.85 -8.29
C ASN A 122 -1.15 -5.67 -9.78
N PHE A 123 0.11 -5.29 -10.03
CA PHE A 123 0.64 -5.12 -11.40
C PHE A 123 0.63 -6.41 -12.22
N ALA A 124 0.69 -7.58 -11.58
CA ALA A 124 0.52 -8.86 -12.27
C ALA A 124 -0.90 -9.01 -12.86
N THR A 125 -1.93 -8.55 -12.15
CA THR A 125 -3.32 -8.57 -12.62
C THR A 125 -3.48 -7.65 -13.83
N HIS A 126 -2.88 -6.45 -13.81
CA HIS A 126 -2.83 -5.55 -14.97
C HIS A 126 -2.14 -6.19 -16.18
N TYR A 127 -0.99 -6.83 -15.97
CA TYR A 127 -0.26 -7.52 -17.03
C TYR A 127 -1.07 -8.65 -17.67
N ILE A 128 -1.70 -9.50 -16.86
CA ILE A 128 -2.56 -10.60 -17.35
C ILE A 128 -3.75 -10.05 -18.13
N ALA A 129 -4.39 -8.98 -17.64
CA ALA A 129 -5.51 -8.33 -18.32
C ALA A 129 -5.11 -7.78 -19.70
N LEU A 130 -3.95 -7.14 -19.79
CA LEU A 130 -3.41 -6.58 -21.04
C LEU A 130 -3.05 -7.68 -22.04
N MET A 131 -2.36 -8.73 -21.58
CA MET A 131 -1.91 -9.81 -22.45
C MET A 131 -3.07 -10.68 -22.95
N ARG A 132 -4.07 -10.94 -22.11
CA ARG A 132 -5.28 -11.68 -22.50
C ARG A 132 -6.36 -10.81 -23.14
N ARG A 133 -6.13 -9.50 -23.26
CA ARG A 133 -7.11 -8.49 -23.73
C ARG A 133 -8.50 -8.68 -23.13
N SER A 134 -8.58 -9.04 -21.85
CA SER A 134 -9.86 -9.33 -21.20
C SER A 134 -9.89 -8.85 -19.75
N PRO A 135 -11.00 -8.20 -19.32
CA PRO A 135 -11.14 -7.71 -17.94
C PRO A 135 -11.40 -8.84 -16.93
N ARG A 136 -11.59 -10.08 -17.40
CA ARG A 136 -11.86 -11.25 -16.55
C ARG A 136 -10.77 -11.51 -15.50
N ALA A 137 -9.54 -11.05 -15.76
CA ALA A 137 -8.44 -11.16 -14.79
C ALA A 137 -8.76 -10.42 -13.48
N TYR A 138 -9.37 -9.23 -13.55
CA TYR A 138 -9.76 -8.46 -12.37
C TYR A 138 -10.88 -9.14 -11.56
N LEU A 139 -11.80 -9.84 -12.23
CA LEU A 139 -12.89 -10.56 -11.54
C LEU A 139 -12.42 -11.84 -10.83
N GLN A 140 -11.25 -12.36 -11.19
CA GLN A 140 -10.67 -13.56 -10.60
C GLN A 140 -9.73 -13.26 -9.44
N ASP A 141 -9.36 -11.99 -9.25
CA ASP A 141 -8.50 -11.55 -8.16
C ASP A 141 -9.25 -11.61 -6.83
N ALA A 142 -8.62 -12.22 -5.83
CA ALA A 142 -9.19 -12.38 -4.50
C ALA A 142 -9.10 -11.08 -3.66
N GLU A 143 -8.17 -10.18 -3.96
CA GLU A 143 -7.97 -8.93 -3.21
C GLU A 143 -8.91 -7.82 -3.64
N LEU A 144 -9.23 -7.75 -4.95
CA LEU A 144 -9.96 -6.63 -5.55
C LEU A 144 -11.30 -6.31 -4.88
N PRO A 145 -12.17 -7.29 -4.56
CA PRO A 145 -13.43 -7.00 -3.86
C PRO A 145 -13.22 -6.38 -2.48
N TRP A 146 -12.18 -6.81 -1.75
CA TRP A 146 -11.85 -6.28 -0.42
C TRP A 146 -11.20 -4.91 -0.51
N PHE A 147 -10.34 -4.69 -1.50
CA PHE A 147 -9.73 -3.40 -1.78
C PHE A 147 -10.79 -2.33 -2.06
N PHE A 148 -11.60 -2.53 -3.11
CA PHE A 148 -12.65 -1.58 -3.46
C PHE A 148 -13.74 -1.49 -2.40
N GLY A 149 -14.11 -2.61 -1.77
CA GLY A 149 -15.10 -2.63 -0.69
C GLY A 149 -14.66 -1.81 0.52
N THR A 150 -13.41 -1.96 0.97
CA THR A 150 -12.87 -1.20 2.11
C THR A 150 -12.82 0.29 1.83
N LEU A 151 -12.39 0.68 0.62
CA LEU A 151 -12.35 2.08 0.21
C LEU A 151 -13.75 2.69 0.15
N LEU A 152 -14.68 2.03 -0.53
CA LEU A 152 -16.05 2.51 -0.68
C LEU A 152 -16.76 2.64 0.67
N VAL A 153 -16.66 1.63 1.54
CA VAL A 153 -17.24 1.67 2.89
C VAL A 153 -16.61 2.81 3.70
N SER A 154 -15.28 2.96 3.65
CA SER A 154 -14.59 4.03 4.38
C SER A 154 -14.99 5.42 3.88
N THR A 155 -15.09 5.61 2.57
CA THR A 155 -15.54 6.88 1.98
C THR A 155 -16.96 7.21 2.42
N ILE A 156 -17.90 6.25 2.39
CA ILE A 156 -19.29 6.47 2.81
C ILE A 156 -19.36 6.79 4.31
N VAL A 157 -18.74 5.96 5.15
CA VAL A 157 -18.77 6.13 6.61
C VAL A 157 -18.17 7.46 7.02
N LEU A 158 -17.01 7.83 6.49
CA LEU A 158 -16.36 9.10 6.81
C LEU A 158 -17.12 10.30 6.27
N THR A 159 -17.74 10.20 5.08
CA THR A 159 -18.57 11.28 4.54
C THR A 159 -19.78 11.52 5.44
N LEU A 160 -20.52 10.46 5.81
CA LEU A 160 -21.67 10.56 6.71
C LEU A 160 -21.28 11.10 8.09
N TYR A 161 -20.15 10.64 8.62
CA TYR A 161 -19.62 11.12 9.89
C TYR A 161 -19.30 12.63 9.82
N LEU A 162 -18.54 13.08 8.83
CA LEU A 162 -18.14 14.49 8.71
C LEU A 162 -19.31 15.44 8.42
N MET A 163 -20.35 14.95 7.73
CA MET A 163 -21.59 15.71 7.54
C MET A 163 -22.28 16.02 8.89
N GLN A 164 -22.22 15.14 9.88
CA GLN A 164 -22.79 15.40 11.21
C GLN A 164 -22.06 16.51 11.97
N PHE A 165 -20.78 16.74 11.66
CA PHE A 165 -19.96 17.78 12.27
C PHE A 165 -19.95 19.09 11.46
N ASN A 166 -20.72 19.17 10.36
CA ASN A 166 -20.71 20.29 9.42
C ASN A 166 -19.27 20.71 9.03
N ALA A 167 -18.41 19.72 8.79
CA ALA A 167 -17.00 19.94 8.52
C ALA A 167 -16.75 20.72 7.21
N HIS A 168 -17.70 20.66 6.27
CA HIS A 168 -17.70 21.40 5.02
C HIS A 168 -19.10 21.94 4.71
N GLU A 169 -19.18 22.90 3.80
CA GLU A 169 -20.43 23.59 3.43
C GLU A 169 -21.48 22.65 2.81
N ASP A 170 -21.04 21.66 2.01
CA ASP A 170 -21.91 20.79 1.23
C ASP A 170 -21.55 19.31 1.36
N ALA A 171 -22.54 18.44 1.12
CA ALA A 171 -22.33 17.00 1.06
C ALA A 171 -21.37 16.61 -0.09
N PHE A 172 -21.45 17.30 -1.22
CA PHE A 172 -20.61 17.03 -2.39
C PHE A 172 -19.14 17.42 -2.15
N THR A 173 -18.90 18.54 -1.47
CA THR A 173 -17.53 18.97 -1.12
C THR A 173 -16.94 18.04 -0.07
N THR A 174 -17.73 17.61 0.91
CA THR A 174 -17.33 16.57 1.87
C THR A 174 -16.93 15.29 1.16
N LEU A 175 -17.77 14.77 0.26
CA LEU A 175 -17.49 13.54 -0.48
C LEU A 175 -16.23 13.66 -1.35
N ARG A 176 -16.03 14.81 -2.01
CA ARG A 176 -14.83 15.09 -2.81
C ARG A 176 -13.56 14.97 -1.98
N TYR A 177 -13.47 15.68 -0.86
CA TYR A 177 -12.27 15.65 -0.02
C TYR A 177 -12.08 14.28 0.65
N VAL A 178 -13.14 13.67 1.16
CA VAL A 178 -13.06 12.35 1.80
C VAL A 178 -12.62 11.28 0.82
N SER A 179 -13.22 11.22 -0.37
CA SER A 179 -12.87 10.21 -1.39
C SER A 179 -11.41 10.32 -1.81
N PHE A 180 -10.92 11.54 -2.03
CA PHE A 180 -9.51 11.78 -2.36
C PHE A 180 -8.56 11.32 -1.25
N HIS A 181 -8.79 11.74 -0.01
CA HIS A 181 -7.89 11.42 1.11
C HIS A 181 -7.95 9.95 1.51
N VAL A 182 -9.13 9.33 1.45
CA VAL A 182 -9.29 7.88 1.67
C VAL A 182 -8.47 7.11 0.64
N VAL A 183 -8.61 7.40 -0.66
CA VAL A 183 -7.85 6.68 -1.70
C VAL A 183 -6.36 6.97 -1.59
N SER A 184 -5.97 8.24 -1.39
CA SER A 184 -4.58 8.66 -1.34
C SER A 184 -3.83 7.97 -0.19
N LEU A 185 -4.35 8.02 1.03
CA LEU A 185 -3.66 7.40 2.17
C LEU A 185 -3.80 5.87 2.19
N ALA A 186 -4.96 5.31 1.81
CA ALA A 186 -5.13 3.86 1.76
C ALA A 186 -4.19 3.19 0.75
N THR A 187 -3.91 3.84 -0.37
CA THR A 187 -2.94 3.35 -1.36
C THR A 187 -1.49 3.70 -1.03
N SER A 188 -1.23 4.35 0.10
CA SER A 188 0.09 4.89 0.48
C SER A 188 0.61 5.95 -0.50
N LEU A 189 -0.26 6.63 -1.26
CA LEU A 189 0.12 7.72 -2.15
C LEU A 189 0.57 8.94 -1.36
N GLY A 190 -0.21 9.41 -0.38
CA GLY A 190 0.20 10.52 0.48
C GLY A 190 0.10 11.92 -0.12
N LEU A 191 -0.54 12.09 -1.29
CA LEU A 191 -0.92 13.42 -1.78
C LEU A 191 -2.12 13.95 -0.98
N ALA A 192 -2.19 15.27 -0.80
CA ALA A 192 -3.26 15.93 -0.07
C ALA A 192 -3.86 17.08 -0.89
N THR A 193 -5.17 17.24 -0.81
CA THR A 193 -5.90 18.39 -1.39
C THR A 193 -6.45 19.34 -0.33
N TYR A 194 -6.54 18.89 0.90
CA TYR A 194 -7.10 19.60 2.05
C TYR A 194 -6.37 19.16 3.31
N ASP A 195 -6.30 20.04 4.32
CA ASP A 195 -5.73 19.70 5.61
C ASP A 195 -6.71 18.89 6.46
N TYR A 196 -6.58 17.56 6.40
CA TYR A 196 -7.43 16.67 7.18
C TYR A 196 -7.12 16.70 8.69
N THR A 197 -6.09 17.42 9.18
CA THR A 197 -5.86 17.59 10.62
C THR A 197 -6.92 18.47 11.30
N VAL A 198 -7.72 19.19 10.51
CA VAL A 198 -8.87 19.96 10.99
C VAL A 198 -10.09 19.07 11.25
N TRP A 199 -10.14 17.87 10.66
CA TRP A 199 -11.24 16.94 10.89
C TRP A 199 -11.22 16.36 12.31
N PRO A 200 -12.35 15.88 12.84
CA PRO A 200 -12.35 15.22 14.13
C PRO A 200 -11.34 14.05 14.17
N MET A 201 -10.71 13.85 15.33
CA MET A 201 -9.63 12.87 15.52
C MET A 201 -9.98 11.46 15.03
N PHE A 202 -11.25 11.06 15.12
CA PHE A 202 -11.73 9.79 14.58
C PHE A 202 -11.44 9.64 13.08
N ALA A 203 -11.74 10.67 12.27
CA ALA A 203 -11.51 10.65 10.83
C ALA A 203 -10.01 10.60 10.50
N GLN A 204 -9.21 11.37 11.25
CA GLN A 204 -7.76 11.39 11.11
C GLN A 204 -7.13 10.00 11.33
N ILE A 205 -7.47 9.36 12.45
CA ILE A 205 -6.96 8.03 12.80
C ILE A 205 -7.48 6.97 11.84
N TRP A 206 -8.75 7.06 11.42
CA TRP A 206 -9.33 6.10 10.47
C TRP A 206 -8.56 6.08 9.15
N ILE A 207 -8.30 7.25 8.56
CA ILE A 207 -7.63 7.33 7.27
C ILE A 207 -6.16 6.91 7.40
N LEU A 208 -5.49 7.28 8.48
CA LEU A 208 -4.14 6.80 8.79
C LEU A 208 -4.13 5.27 8.94
N PHE A 209 -5.15 4.67 9.55
CA PHE A 209 -5.23 3.22 9.71
C PHE A 209 -5.36 2.50 8.36
N LEU A 210 -6.07 3.08 7.39
CA LEU A 210 -6.24 2.48 6.06
C LEU A 210 -4.90 2.26 5.32
N CYS A 211 -3.91 3.14 5.50
CA CYS A 211 -2.61 3.00 4.86
C CYS A 211 -1.85 1.73 5.32
N SER A 212 -2.25 1.16 6.46
CA SER A 212 -1.59 -0.01 7.04
C SER A 212 -1.87 -1.30 6.30
N PHE A 213 -3.00 -1.42 5.58
CA PHE A 213 -3.39 -2.71 5.00
C PHE A 213 -4.11 -2.64 3.66
N ALA A 214 -4.58 -1.48 3.21
CA ALA A 214 -5.47 -1.41 2.06
C ALA A 214 -4.78 -1.77 0.73
N ALA A 215 -3.52 -1.41 0.52
CA ALA A 215 -2.81 -1.68 -0.74
C ALA A 215 -2.73 -3.19 -1.08
N CYS A 216 -3.01 -3.56 -2.34
CA CYS A 216 -2.93 -4.95 -2.79
C CYS A 216 -1.49 -5.47 -2.81
N SER A 217 -1.32 -6.78 -2.80
CA SER A 217 0.00 -7.41 -2.94
C SER A 217 0.49 -7.28 -4.37
N GLY A 218 1.79 -7.00 -4.56
CA GLY A 218 2.35 -6.71 -5.90
C GLY A 218 1.99 -5.33 -6.47
N SER A 219 1.45 -4.43 -5.65
CA SER A 219 1.35 -2.98 -5.92
C SER A 219 2.62 -2.23 -5.48
N THR A 220 2.74 -0.95 -5.85
CA THR A 220 3.83 -0.06 -5.39
C THR A 220 3.62 0.49 -3.97
N GLY A 221 2.45 0.26 -3.37
CA GLY A 221 2.09 0.75 -2.03
C GLY A 221 2.87 0.06 -0.91
N GLY A 222 2.62 0.44 0.34
CA GLY A 222 3.27 -0.13 1.52
C GLY A 222 2.36 -1.00 2.39
N GLY A 223 2.76 -1.15 3.65
CA GLY A 223 1.95 -1.76 4.72
C GLY A 223 1.92 -3.29 4.74
N ILE A 224 1.00 -3.81 5.56
CA ILE A 224 0.74 -5.24 5.77
C ILE A 224 0.31 -5.93 4.47
N LYS A 225 -0.34 -5.19 3.56
CA LYS A 225 -0.99 -5.66 2.32
C LYS A 225 -2.34 -6.35 2.54
N MET A 226 -3.22 -6.16 1.56
CA MET A 226 -4.59 -6.67 1.58
C MET A 226 -4.65 -8.21 1.70
N MET A 227 -3.80 -8.95 0.98
CA MET A 227 -3.65 -10.42 1.15
C MET A 227 -3.50 -10.82 2.61
N ARG A 228 -2.53 -10.21 3.33
CA ARG A 228 -2.22 -10.58 4.71
C ARG A 228 -3.39 -10.19 5.62
N ALA A 229 -4.02 -9.04 5.41
CA ALA A 229 -5.21 -8.63 6.14
C ALA A 229 -6.38 -9.61 5.99
N ILE A 230 -6.67 -10.06 4.75
CA ILE A 230 -7.70 -11.08 4.48
C ILE A 230 -7.38 -12.39 5.21
N LEU A 231 -6.13 -12.84 5.17
CA LEU A 231 -5.71 -14.08 5.83
C LEU A 231 -5.81 -13.97 7.36
N LEU A 232 -5.42 -12.84 7.95
CA LEU A 232 -5.57 -12.59 9.39
C LEU A 232 -7.05 -12.62 9.79
N TYR A 233 -7.92 -11.92 9.05
CA TYR A 233 -9.35 -11.93 9.32
C TYR A 233 -9.93 -13.35 9.26
N LYS A 234 -9.60 -14.12 8.21
CA LYS A 234 -10.03 -15.52 8.08
C LYS A 234 -9.47 -16.42 9.19
N GLN A 235 -8.26 -16.14 9.67
CA GLN A 235 -7.64 -16.87 10.77
C GLN A 235 -8.37 -16.60 12.09
N VAL A 236 -8.72 -15.34 12.38
CA VAL A 236 -9.50 -14.97 13.56
C VAL A 236 -10.88 -15.64 13.50
N TYR A 237 -11.57 -15.53 12.37
CA TYR A 237 -12.87 -16.19 12.18
C TYR A 237 -12.79 -17.70 12.38
N ARG A 238 -11.76 -18.35 11.83
CA ARG A 238 -11.51 -19.78 12.02
C ARG A 238 -11.26 -20.13 13.50
N GLY A 239 -10.51 -19.29 14.23
CA GLY A 239 -10.25 -19.46 15.65
C GLY A 239 -11.53 -19.40 16.49
N ILE A 240 -12.40 -18.42 16.21
CA ILE A 240 -13.72 -18.30 16.85
C ILE A 240 -14.58 -19.52 16.54
N ALA A 241 -14.68 -19.90 15.26
CA ALA A 241 -15.49 -21.04 14.84
C ALA A 241 -15.01 -22.37 15.43
N ARG A 242 -13.69 -22.60 15.54
CA ARG A 242 -13.13 -23.78 16.22
C ARG A 242 -13.37 -23.79 17.71
N SER A 243 -13.42 -22.62 18.35
CA SER A 243 -13.76 -22.51 19.78
C SER A 243 -15.20 -22.94 20.04
N LEU A 244 -16.10 -22.68 19.09
CA LEU A 244 -17.51 -23.14 19.13
C LEU A 244 -17.67 -24.60 18.68
N HIS A 245 -16.86 -25.05 17.71
CA HIS A 245 -16.92 -26.38 17.13
C HIS A 245 -15.53 -27.02 17.06
N PRO A 246 -15.05 -27.68 18.13
CA PRO A 246 -13.68 -28.19 18.25
C PRO A 246 -13.26 -29.19 17.16
N ASN A 247 -14.21 -29.98 16.67
CA ASN A 247 -13.98 -31.00 15.65
C ASN A 247 -14.13 -30.48 14.20
N ALA A 248 -14.44 -29.19 14.01
CA ALA A 248 -14.67 -28.62 12.68
C ALA A 248 -13.34 -28.41 11.93
N VAL A 249 -13.20 -29.10 10.79
CA VAL A 249 -12.09 -28.87 9.85
C VAL A 249 -12.47 -27.73 8.91
N LEU A 250 -12.01 -26.52 9.25
CA LEU A 250 -12.26 -25.29 8.49
C LEU A 250 -10.99 -24.87 7.72
N PRO A 251 -10.81 -25.29 6.46
CA PRO A 251 -9.66 -24.88 5.66
C PRO A 251 -9.79 -23.41 5.22
N ILE A 252 -8.70 -22.65 5.36
CA ILE A 252 -8.67 -21.26 4.87
C ILE A 252 -8.35 -21.28 3.37
N ARG A 253 -9.19 -20.57 2.60
CA ARG A 253 -9.00 -20.38 1.17
C ARG A 253 -8.77 -18.93 0.84
N LEU A 254 -7.96 -18.69 -0.17
CA LEU A 254 -7.82 -17.39 -0.80
C LEU A 254 -8.14 -17.52 -2.29
N GLY A 255 -9.21 -16.87 -2.73
CA GLY A 255 -9.83 -17.18 -4.03
C GLY A 255 -10.18 -18.67 -4.10
N ARG A 256 -9.62 -19.37 -5.10
CA ARG A 256 -9.83 -20.81 -5.32
C ARG A 256 -8.81 -21.70 -4.62
N GLN A 257 -7.77 -21.14 -4.00
CA GLN A 257 -6.63 -21.89 -3.50
C GLN A 257 -6.71 -22.11 -1.98
N LEU A 258 -6.27 -23.30 -1.55
CA LEU A 258 -6.10 -23.62 -0.13
C LEU A 258 -4.78 -23.04 0.37
N VAL A 259 -4.85 -22.36 1.52
CA VAL A 259 -3.68 -21.78 2.17
C VAL A 259 -3.13 -22.79 3.17
N THR A 260 -1.84 -23.07 3.09
CA THR A 260 -1.17 -24.01 4.01
C THR A 260 -0.96 -23.36 5.38
N GLU A 261 -0.90 -24.17 6.44
CA GLU A 261 -0.68 -23.66 7.81
C GLU A 261 0.66 -22.92 7.95
N GLY A 262 1.69 -23.32 7.20
CA GLY A 262 2.99 -22.63 7.19
C GLY A 262 2.87 -21.17 6.72
N VAL A 263 2.05 -20.90 5.70
CA VAL A 263 1.80 -19.53 5.23
C VAL A 263 1.06 -18.71 6.29
N LEU A 264 0.07 -19.32 6.95
CA LEU A 264 -0.70 -18.65 8.01
C LEU A 264 0.19 -18.28 9.21
N LEU A 265 1.08 -19.18 9.63
CA LEU A 265 2.06 -18.89 10.68
C LEU A 265 3.00 -17.75 10.27
N SER A 266 3.51 -17.75 9.03
CA SER A 266 4.35 -16.65 8.52
C SER A 266 3.61 -15.30 8.54
N VAL A 267 2.33 -15.27 8.19
CA VAL A 267 1.50 -14.06 8.23
C VAL A 267 1.28 -13.57 9.67
N LEU A 268 1.03 -14.48 10.62
CA LEU A 268 0.89 -14.14 12.04
C LEU A 268 2.20 -13.58 12.61
N THR A 269 3.33 -14.24 12.34
CA THR A 269 4.66 -13.78 12.76
C THR A 269 4.98 -12.41 12.18
N PHE A 270 4.70 -12.19 10.90
CA PHE A 270 4.85 -10.88 10.25
C PHE A 270 4.02 -9.80 10.96
N SER A 271 2.76 -10.09 11.25
CA SER A 271 1.83 -9.13 11.87
C SER A 271 2.23 -8.79 13.31
N PHE A 272 2.71 -9.79 14.06
CA PHE A 272 3.25 -9.59 15.39
C PHE A 272 4.49 -8.69 15.35
N MET A 273 5.46 -8.99 14.48
CA MET A 273 6.67 -8.16 14.33
C MET A 273 6.34 -6.73 13.87
N TYR A 274 5.38 -6.58 12.96
CA TYR A 274 4.88 -5.27 12.54
C TYR A 274 4.39 -4.44 13.72
N MET A 275 3.55 -5.02 14.59
CA MET A 275 3.05 -4.33 15.79
C MET A 275 4.17 -4.00 16.78
N VAL A 276 5.11 -4.93 17.01
CA VAL A 276 6.27 -4.69 17.88
C VAL A 276 7.12 -3.53 17.35
N CYS A 277 7.38 -3.48 16.05
CA CYS A 277 8.12 -2.38 15.43
C CYS A 277 7.39 -1.04 15.58
N LEU A 278 6.09 -0.98 15.31
CA LEU A 278 5.30 0.25 15.50
C LEU A 278 5.38 0.75 16.94
N VAL A 279 5.15 -0.13 17.92
CA VAL A 279 5.18 0.23 19.35
C VAL A 279 6.58 0.68 19.76
N ALA A 280 7.62 -0.08 19.41
CA ALA A 280 9.00 0.23 19.80
C ALA A 280 9.48 1.57 19.23
N LEU A 281 9.23 1.82 17.93
CA LEU A 281 9.62 3.09 17.30
C LEU A 281 8.81 4.27 17.86
N THR A 282 7.51 4.08 18.15
CA THR A 282 6.68 5.12 18.76
C THR A 282 7.17 5.48 20.15
N LEU A 283 7.47 4.49 20.99
CA LEU A 283 8.02 4.71 22.33
C LEU A 283 9.37 5.43 22.25
N LEU A 284 10.24 5.02 21.32
CA LEU A 284 11.54 5.65 21.12
C LEU A 284 11.41 7.12 20.71
N LEU A 285 10.50 7.47 19.79
CA LEU A 285 10.24 8.86 19.46
C LEU A 285 9.61 9.62 20.64
N SER A 286 8.67 9.04 21.37
CA SER A 286 8.07 9.68 22.54
C SER A 286 9.10 9.97 23.64
N ALA A 287 10.10 9.11 23.81
CA ALA A 287 11.18 9.29 24.77
C ALA A 287 12.08 10.51 24.47
N THR A 288 12.05 11.02 23.23
CA THR A 288 12.73 12.26 22.84
C THR A 288 11.95 13.53 23.19
N GLY A 289 10.75 13.40 23.75
CA GLY A 289 9.84 14.51 24.07
C GLY A 289 8.86 14.88 22.94
N LEU A 290 8.79 14.09 21.87
CA LEU A 290 7.81 14.28 20.80
C LEU A 290 6.40 13.92 21.32
N ASP A 291 5.41 14.75 21.00
CA ASP A 291 4.00 14.47 21.29
C ASP A 291 3.60 13.07 20.80
N LEU A 292 2.81 12.35 21.61
CA LEU A 292 2.43 10.96 21.33
C LEU A 292 1.65 10.82 20.02
N ILE A 293 0.76 11.75 19.69
CA ILE A 293 -0.05 11.68 18.46
C ILE A 293 0.86 11.84 17.24
N THR A 294 1.75 12.83 17.28
CA THR A 294 2.75 13.10 16.25
C THR A 294 3.73 11.92 16.12
N ALA A 295 4.23 11.38 17.24
CA ALA A 295 5.15 10.25 17.26
C ALA A 295 4.51 8.99 16.66
N PHE A 296 3.31 8.63 17.13
CA PHE A 296 2.58 7.47 16.63
C PHE A 296 2.26 7.61 15.15
N SER A 297 1.71 8.75 14.75
CA SER A 297 1.33 8.97 13.35
C SER A 297 2.52 9.05 12.40
N ALA A 298 3.63 9.66 12.82
CA ALA A 298 4.88 9.66 12.05
C ALA A 298 5.41 8.25 11.83
N VAL A 299 5.43 7.41 12.88
CA VAL A 299 5.89 6.01 12.76
C VAL A 299 4.98 5.22 11.84
N VAL A 300 3.66 5.32 12.01
CA VAL A 300 2.71 4.62 11.14
C VAL A 300 2.85 5.08 9.68
N ALA A 301 2.95 6.38 9.44
CA ALA A 301 3.12 6.94 8.10
C ALA A 301 4.45 6.50 7.46
N CYS A 302 5.55 6.51 8.20
CA CYS A 302 6.87 6.11 7.70
C CYS A 302 6.98 4.60 7.48
N VAL A 303 6.56 3.76 8.45
CA VAL A 303 6.61 2.30 8.31
C VAL A 303 5.69 1.82 7.17
N ASN A 304 4.57 2.49 6.93
CA ASN A 304 3.70 2.17 5.80
C ASN A 304 4.08 2.88 4.50
N ASN A 305 5.12 3.73 4.51
CA ASN A 305 5.52 4.58 3.39
C ASN A 305 4.36 5.41 2.82
N ALA A 306 3.46 5.89 3.70
CA ALA A 306 2.28 6.66 3.31
C ALA A 306 2.57 8.14 3.10
N GLY A 307 3.63 8.69 3.72
CA GLY A 307 4.00 10.10 3.61
C GLY A 307 3.54 10.94 4.81
N PRO A 308 2.41 11.66 4.73
CA PRO A 308 1.96 12.54 5.81
C PRO A 308 1.39 11.74 6.99
N GLY A 309 1.70 12.20 8.20
CA GLY A 309 1.16 11.70 9.47
C GLY A 309 0.04 12.62 9.99
N LEU A 310 0.00 12.81 11.31
CA LEU A 310 -0.94 13.72 12.00
C LEU A 310 -0.17 14.75 12.82
N GLY A 311 -0.88 15.77 13.31
CA GLY A 311 -0.25 16.84 14.09
C GLY A 311 0.77 17.62 13.27
N SER A 312 1.97 17.85 13.80
CA SER A 312 3.00 18.67 13.13
C SER A 312 3.56 18.03 11.85
N VAL A 313 3.42 16.71 11.69
CA VAL A 313 3.82 15.98 10.47
C VAL A 313 2.64 15.70 9.53
N GLY A 314 1.51 16.39 9.75
CA GLY A 314 0.33 16.33 8.90
C GLY A 314 0.52 16.96 7.51
N PRO A 315 -0.54 16.92 6.66
CA PRO A 315 -0.51 17.43 5.28
C PRO A 315 -0.26 18.94 5.17
N ALA A 316 -0.61 19.73 6.19
CA ALA A 316 -0.28 21.16 6.26
C ALA A 316 1.04 21.45 7.00
N GLY A 317 1.63 20.43 7.63
CA GLY A 317 2.91 20.49 8.32
C GLY A 317 4.03 19.87 7.50
N ASN A 318 5.14 19.55 8.16
CA ASN A 318 6.25 18.84 7.55
C ASN A 318 7.16 18.21 8.61
N TYR A 319 8.13 17.41 8.16
CA TYR A 319 9.09 16.73 9.02
C TYR A 319 10.30 17.60 9.42
N GLN A 320 10.37 18.87 8.99
CA GLN A 320 11.52 19.75 9.25
C GLN A 320 11.68 20.09 10.74
N GLY A 321 10.58 20.10 11.49
CA GLY A 321 10.61 20.39 12.93
C GLY A 321 11.16 19.25 13.80
N LEU A 322 11.52 18.10 13.20
CA LEU A 322 12.06 16.95 13.92
C LEU A 322 13.57 17.07 14.11
N SER A 323 14.08 16.51 15.21
CA SER A 323 15.52 16.40 15.43
C SER A 323 16.18 15.39 14.49
N ASP A 324 17.50 15.48 14.35
CA ASP A 324 18.28 14.54 13.53
C ASP A 324 18.04 13.08 13.96
N PHE A 325 18.00 12.83 15.27
CA PHE A 325 17.75 11.50 15.80
C PHE A 325 16.34 10.98 15.44
N GLN A 326 15.31 11.82 15.58
CA GLN A 326 13.94 11.46 15.18
C GLN A 326 13.85 11.15 13.69
N THR A 327 14.54 11.93 12.85
CA THR A 327 14.58 11.74 11.40
C THR A 327 15.28 10.43 11.02
N TRP A 328 16.37 10.06 11.70
CA TRP A 328 17.05 8.78 11.48
C TRP A 328 16.17 7.58 11.86
N VAL A 329 15.45 7.67 12.98
CA VAL A 329 14.53 6.62 13.44
C VAL A 329 13.40 6.42 12.41
N LEU A 330 12.81 7.50 11.91
CA LEU A 330 11.77 7.45 10.88
C LEU A 330 12.31 6.93 9.54
N SER A 331 13.53 7.31 9.17
CA SER A 331 14.22 6.80 7.97
C SER A 331 14.44 5.29 8.05
N PHE A 332 14.86 4.79 9.22
CA PHE A 332 14.95 3.37 9.48
C PHE A 332 13.57 2.69 9.38
N GLY A 333 12.53 3.32 9.94
CA GLY A 333 11.13 2.87 9.82
C GLY A 333 10.67 2.71 8.37
N MET A 334 10.97 3.67 7.49
CA MET A 334 10.65 3.59 6.05
C MET A 334 11.33 2.40 5.37
N ILE A 335 12.63 2.20 5.63
CA ILE A 335 13.40 1.07 5.09
C ILE A 335 12.81 -0.27 5.56
N LEU A 336 12.46 -0.35 6.85
CA LEU A 336 11.83 -1.51 7.48
C LEU A 336 10.48 -1.86 6.83
N GLY A 337 9.68 -0.84 6.55
CA GLY A 337 8.43 -0.98 5.80
C GLY A 337 8.63 -1.45 4.37
N ARG A 338 9.58 -0.83 3.65
CA ARG A 338 9.78 -1.05 2.21
C ARG A 338 10.39 -2.41 1.87
N LEU A 339 11.30 -2.91 2.71
CA LEU A 339 11.95 -4.21 2.50
C LEU A 339 11.13 -5.39 3.03
N GLU A 340 9.93 -5.16 3.58
CA GLU A 340 9.16 -6.14 4.33
C GLU A 340 9.93 -6.68 5.55
N ILE A 341 9.78 -6.00 6.70
CA ILE A 341 10.19 -6.31 8.09
C ILE A 341 11.01 -7.61 8.29
N PHE A 342 10.46 -8.76 7.89
CA PHE A 342 11.10 -10.06 8.02
C PHE A 342 12.44 -10.18 7.29
N THR A 343 12.58 -9.63 6.08
CA THR A 343 13.82 -9.74 5.29
C THR A 343 14.98 -9.05 6.01
N LEU A 344 14.74 -7.86 6.57
CA LEU A 344 15.72 -7.10 7.34
C LEU A 344 16.05 -7.78 8.66
N LEU A 345 15.04 -8.25 9.39
CA LEU A 345 15.26 -8.92 10.68
C LEU A 345 16.08 -10.20 10.50
N VAL A 346 15.84 -10.98 9.44
CA VAL A 346 16.66 -12.15 9.13
C VAL A 346 18.12 -11.75 8.91
N VAL A 347 18.38 -10.69 8.14
CA VAL A 347 19.75 -10.19 7.94
C VAL A 347 20.37 -9.69 9.24
N LEU A 348 19.59 -9.19 10.20
CA LEU A 348 20.12 -8.77 11.51
C LEU A 348 20.33 -9.93 12.49
N THR A 349 19.78 -11.13 12.21
CA THR A 349 19.99 -12.28 13.10
C THR A 349 21.36 -12.94 12.89
N PRO A 350 22.12 -13.25 13.96
CA PRO A 350 23.43 -13.90 13.85
C PRO A 350 23.41 -15.24 13.12
N ALA A 351 22.28 -15.95 13.15
CA ALA A 351 22.09 -17.21 12.45
C ALA A 351 22.20 -17.08 10.93
N PHE A 352 21.89 -15.92 10.36
CA PHE A 352 22.08 -15.64 8.93
C PHE A 352 23.57 -15.56 8.55
N TRP A 353 24.40 -15.02 9.45
CA TRP A 353 25.83 -14.78 9.22
C TRP A 353 26.73 -15.94 9.63
N ARG A 354 26.26 -16.81 10.52
CA ARG A 354 26.97 -18.04 10.89
C ARG A 354 26.70 -19.11 9.84
N ARG A 355 27.54 -19.13 8.80
CA ARG A 355 27.82 -20.33 8.02
C ARG A 355 29.09 -20.98 8.51
#